data_AF-A0A2D4GRF7-F1
#
_entry.id   AF-A0A2D4GRF7-F1
#
_cell.length_a   1.000
_cell.length_b   1.000
_cell.length_c   1.000
_cell.angle_alpha   90.00
_cell.angle_beta   90.00
_cell.angle_gamma   90.00
#
_symmetry.space_group_name_H-M   'P 1'
#
loop_
_entity.id
_entity.type
_entity.pdbx_description
1 polymer ?
#
loop_
_entity_poly.entity_id
_entity_poly.type
_entity_poly.pdbx_seq_one_letter_code
_entity_poly.pdbx_strand_id
1 'polypeptide(L)'
;IQNGTDLNDWVGPPSNSDGSIKPVTIYADETCGNGWICEHRWDEIRSMVIFQNIVNEEPITNWWDNNNNQVAFGRAGKGFVVFNNDDRNLSVILPTGLPAGVYCDVISGRKDGKTCTGIQIHVAANGMAHFQINYQAKHPFIAIHVEARL
;
A
#
# COMPACT_ATOMS: atom_id res chain seq x y z
N ILE A 1 -7.13 -20.08 6.34
CA ILE A 1 -7.28 -20.95 5.14
C ILE A 1 -6.13 -21.94 5.11
N GLN A 2 -6.43 -23.24 5.14
CA GLN A 2 -5.44 -24.31 5.02
C GLN A 2 -5.98 -25.33 4.02
N ASN A 3 -5.18 -25.66 2.99
CA ASN A 3 -5.59 -26.53 1.88
C ASN A 3 -6.89 -26.09 1.17
N GLY A 4 -7.13 -24.79 1.03
CA GLY A 4 -8.29 -24.25 0.31
C GLY A 4 -9.59 -24.16 1.12
N THR A 5 -9.59 -24.61 2.38
CA THR A 5 -10.73 -24.47 3.29
C THR A 5 -10.44 -23.41 4.33
N ASP A 6 -11.43 -22.57 4.65
CA ASP A 6 -11.32 -21.69 5.80
C ASP A 6 -11.38 -22.53 7.08
N LEU A 7 -10.33 -22.47 7.90
CA LEU A 7 -10.26 -23.20 9.16
C LEU A 7 -11.23 -22.64 10.21
N ASN A 8 -11.72 -21.42 9.98
CA ASN A 8 -12.64 -20.71 10.85
C ASN A 8 -14.05 -20.63 10.26
N ASP A 9 -14.40 -21.50 9.30
CA ASP A 9 -15.74 -21.53 8.67
C ASP A 9 -16.89 -21.76 9.67
N TRP A 10 -16.58 -22.31 10.85
CA TRP A 10 -17.47 -22.54 11.98
C TRP A 10 -17.47 -21.38 13.00
N VAL A 11 -16.57 -20.41 12.89
CA VAL A 11 -16.43 -19.30 13.85
C VAL A 11 -17.30 -18.14 13.39
N GLY A 12 -18.39 -17.90 14.13
CA GLY A 12 -19.23 -16.72 13.95
C GLY A 12 -18.51 -15.42 14.31
N PRO A 13 -19.14 -14.26 14.06
CA PRO A 13 -18.55 -12.96 14.45
C PRO A 13 -18.26 -12.92 15.96
N PRO A 14 -17.34 -12.05 16.41
CA PRO A 14 -17.07 -11.88 17.83
C PRO A 14 -18.36 -11.67 18.63
N SER A 15 -18.60 -12.54 19.61
CA SER A 15 -19.87 -12.62 20.34
C SER A 15 -19.67 -12.64 21.85
N ASN A 16 -20.71 -12.23 22.57
CA ASN A 16 -20.83 -12.33 24.01
C ASN A 16 -21.26 -13.75 24.42
N SER A 17 -21.23 -14.05 25.72
CA SER A 17 -21.63 -15.37 26.23
C SER A 17 -23.12 -15.71 26.02
N ASP A 18 -23.96 -14.70 25.78
CA ASP A 18 -25.39 -14.86 25.47
C ASP A 18 -25.67 -15.05 23.96
N GLY A 19 -24.62 -15.10 23.13
CA GLY A 19 -24.73 -15.24 21.68
C GLY A 19 -24.99 -13.93 20.93
N SER A 20 -25.14 -12.80 21.61
CA SER A 20 -25.23 -11.49 20.95
C SER A 20 -23.89 -11.08 20.34
N ILE A 21 -23.94 -10.34 19.22
CA ILE A 21 -22.74 -9.87 18.51
C ILE A 21 -22.11 -8.71 19.30
N LYS A 22 -20.79 -8.75 19.50
CA LYS A 22 -20.05 -7.66 20.14
C LYS A 22 -20.03 -6.43 19.25
N PRO A 23 -20.23 -5.22 19.80
CA PRO A 23 -20.11 -3.98 19.02
C PRO A 23 -18.68 -3.81 18.51
N VAL A 24 -18.54 -3.16 17.36
CA VAL A 24 -17.23 -2.76 16.83
C VAL A 24 -16.77 -1.53 17.59
N THR A 25 -15.76 -1.68 18.43
CA THR A 25 -15.06 -0.56 19.07
C THR A 25 -14.00 -0.04 18.11
N ILE A 26 -13.96 1.27 17.86
CA ILE A 26 -12.91 1.92 17.05
C ILE A 26 -12.03 2.73 17.99
N TYR A 27 -10.74 2.43 18.00
CA TYR A 27 -9.75 3.14 18.80
C TYR A 27 -9.27 4.43 18.10
N ALA A 28 -8.51 5.26 18.82
CA ALA A 28 -8.00 6.52 18.30
C ALA A 28 -6.98 6.33 17.16
N ASP A 29 -6.32 5.18 17.08
CA ASP A 29 -5.41 4.77 16.01
C ASP A 29 -6.15 4.10 14.83
N GLU A 30 -7.48 4.24 14.78
CA GLU A 30 -8.39 3.65 13.79
C GLU A 30 -8.45 2.11 13.78
N THR A 31 -7.72 1.42 14.66
CA THR A 31 -7.83 -0.03 14.82
C THR A 31 -9.12 -0.44 15.53
N CYS A 32 -9.51 -1.71 15.38
CA CYS A 32 -10.73 -2.23 15.97
C CYS A 32 -10.49 -3.06 17.24
N GLY A 33 -11.44 -2.96 18.17
CA GLY A 33 -11.48 -3.73 19.40
C GLY A 33 -12.47 -4.89 19.37
N ASN A 34 -12.71 -5.51 20.53
CA ASN A 34 -13.70 -6.57 20.72
C ASN A 34 -13.52 -7.82 19.83
N GLY A 35 -12.29 -8.06 19.35
CA GLY A 35 -11.97 -9.20 18.48
C GLY A 35 -12.24 -8.94 16.98
N TRP A 36 -12.66 -7.73 16.62
CA TRP A 36 -12.78 -7.32 15.21
C TRP A 36 -11.41 -6.90 14.66
N ILE A 37 -11.05 -7.41 13.48
CA ILE A 37 -9.73 -7.16 12.86
C ILE A 37 -9.69 -5.83 12.07
N CYS A 38 -10.75 -5.56 11.30
CA CYS A 38 -10.91 -4.33 10.51
C CYS A 38 -9.75 -4.02 9.56
N GLU A 39 -9.39 -4.98 8.71
CA GLU A 39 -8.37 -4.85 7.67
C GLU A 39 -8.63 -3.64 6.76
N HIS A 40 -9.90 -3.33 6.47
CA HIS A 40 -10.31 -2.16 5.70
C HIS A 40 -9.94 -0.80 6.34
N ARG A 41 -9.49 -0.79 7.58
CA ARG A 41 -9.01 0.41 8.31
C ARG A 41 -7.50 0.45 8.45
N TRP A 42 -6.79 -0.63 8.13
CA TRP A 42 -5.33 -0.60 8.14
C TRP A 42 -4.85 0.42 7.12
N ASP A 43 -3.91 1.27 7.52
CA ASP A 43 -3.44 2.40 6.71
C ASP A 43 -3.01 1.94 5.32
N GLU A 44 -2.26 0.85 5.22
CA GLU A 44 -1.78 0.29 3.96
C GLU A 44 -2.92 -0.16 3.02
N ILE A 45 -3.99 -0.74 3.57
CA ILE A 45 -5.14 -1.22 2.79
C ILE A 45 -6.00 -0.03 2.36
N ARG A 46 -6.33 0.86 3.30
CA ARG A 46 -7.11 2.07 3.03
C ARG A 46 -6.40 2.95 1.99
N SER A 47 -5.10 3.15 2.12
CA SER A 47 -4.28 3.89 1.15
C SER A 47 -4.32 3.24 -0.24
N MET A 48 -4.28 1.91 -0.34
CA MET A 48 -4.37 1.23 -1.63
C MET A 48 -5.78 1.23 -2.23
N VAL A 49 -6.84 1.30 -1.41
CA VAL A 49 -8.20 1.58 -1.90
C VAL A 49 -8.28 2.98 -2.50
N ILE A 50 -7.71 3.99 -1.83
CA ILE A 50 -7.62 5.36 -2.35
C ILE A 50 -6.79 5.41 -3.63
N PHE A 51 -5.64 4.72 -3.66
CA PHE A 51 -4.80 4.57 -4.84
C PHE A 51 -5.64 4.07 -6.01
N GLN A 52 -6.38 2.96 -5.84
CA GLN A 52 -7.23 2.39 -6.88
C GLN A 52 -8.30 3.37 -7.37
N ASN A 53 -8.92 4.14 -6.49
CA ASN A 53 -9.89 5.17 -6.89
C ASN A 53 -9.24 6.26 -7.76
N ILE A 54 -8.00 6.66 -7.44
CA ILE A 54 -7.28 7.69 -8.18
C ILE A 54 -6.85 7.20 -9.57
N VAL A 55 -6.32 5.99 -9.64
CA VAL A 55 -5.80 5.41 -10.89
C VAL A 55 -6.87 4.66 -11.69
N ASN A 56 -8.13 4.75 -11.28
CA ASN A 56 -9.22 4.00 -11.89
C ASN A 56 -9.22 4.17 -13.43
N GLU A 57 -9.53 3.08 -14.15
CA GLU A 57 -9.56 3.00 -15.63
C GLU A 57 -8.22 3.16 -16.36
N GLU A 58 -7.14 3.59 -15.70
CA GLU A 58 -5.84 3.73 -16.38
C GLU A 58 -5.21 2.37 -16.69
N PRO A 59 -4.61 2.17 -17.88
CA PRO A 59 -3.91 0.93 -18.19
C PRO A 59 -2.66 0.76 -17.32
N ILE A 60 -2.23 -0.50 -17.16
CA ILE A 60 -0.91 -0.80 -16.62
C ILE A 60 0.15 -0.35 -17.64
N THR A 61 1.16 0.37 -17.15
CA THR A 61 2.29 0.84 -17.94
C THR A 61 3.59 0.63 -17.17
N ASN A 62 4.74 0.84 -17.83
CA ASN A 62 6.05 0.84 -17.16
C ASN A 62 6.30 -0.41 -16.28
N TRP A 63 5.87 -1.58 -16.77
CA TRP A 63 6.16 -2.83 -16.11
C TRP A 63 7.67 -3.03 -16.04
N TRP A 64 8.14 -3.45 -14.87
CA TRP A 64 9.51 -3.83 -14.62
C TRP A 64 9.52 -4.98 -13.63
N ASP A 65 10.43 -5.93 -13.84
CA ASP A 65 10.74 -6.97 -12.87
C ASP A 65 12.23 -7.31 -12.92
N ASN A 66 12.71 -7.98 -11.87
CA ASN A 66 14.09 -8.45 -11.80
C ASN A 66 14.26 -9.92 -12.21
N ASN A 67 13.28 -10.51 -12.89
CA ASN A 67 13.13 -11.95 -13.15
C ASN A 67 13.04 -12.83 -11.89
N ASN A 68 12.64 -12.25 -10.76
CA ASN A 68 12.35 -12.95 -9.51
C ASN A 68 11.14 -12.29 -8.81
N ASN A 69 11.25 -11.83 -7.56
CA ASN A 69 10.14 -11.29 -6.78
C ASN A 69 10.26 -9.78 -6.51
N GLN A 70 11.05 -9.04 -7.29
CA GLN A 70 10.97 -7.58 -7.34
C GLN A 70 10.21 -7.17 -8.60
N VAL A 71 9.13 -6.42 -8.42
CA VAL A 71 8.25 -5.99 -9.52
C VAL A 71 7.82 -4.55 -9.32
N ALA A 72 7.60 -3.83 -10.40
CA ALA A 72 7.08 -2.48 -10.39
C ALA A 72 6.18 -2.24 -11.60
N PHE A 73 5.19 -1.37 -11.44
CA PHE A 73 4.37 -0.94 -12.56
C PHE A 73 3.69 0.40 -12.28
N GLY A 74 3.38 1.10 -13.35
CA GLY A 74 2.60 2.32 -13.36
C GLY A 74 1.15 2.10 -13.75
N ARG A 75 0.33 3.10 -13.46
CA ARG A 75 -1.03 3.28 -13.97
C ARG A 75 -1.06 4.63 -14.68
N ALA A 76 -0.96 4.58 -16.01
CA ALA A 76 -0.70 5.68 -16.95
C ALA A 76 -0.77 7.12 -16.35
N GLY A 77 0.37 7.60 -15.82
CA GLY A 77 0.51 8.98 -15.35
C GLY A 77 -0.19 9.34 -14.04
N LYS A 78 -0.93 8.41 -13.42
CA LYS A 78 -1.67 8.64 -12.17
C LYS A 78 -1.08 7.96 -10.94
N GLY A 79 -0.44 6.80 -11.09
CA GLY A 79 0.19 6.11 -9.96
C GLY A 79 1.32 5.17 -10.37
N PHE A 80 2.15 4.80 -9.40
CA PHE A 80 3.25 3.86 -9.55
C PHE A 80 3.45 3.07 -8.26
N VAL A 81 3.71 1.77 -8.38
CA VAL A 81 3.92 0.87 -7.23
C VAL A 81 5.15 0.03 -7.48
N VAL A 82 5.94 -0.21 -6.42
CA VAL A 82 7.15 -1.04 -6.43
C VAL A 82 7.09 -2.02 -5.27
N PHE A 83 7.32 -3.29 -5.53
CA PHE A 83 7.33 -4.38 -4.56
C PHE A 83 8.70 -5.02 -4.48
N ASN A 84 9.11 -5.41 -3.28
CA ASN A 84 10.28 -6.23 -3.03
C ASN A 84 9.90 -7.43 -2.16
N ASN A 85 9.68 -8.57 -2.80
CA ASN A 85 9.45 -9.84 -2.10
C ASN A 85 10.64 -10.80 -2.29
N ASP A 86 11.82 -10.28 -2.63
CA ASP A 86 13.08 -11.01 -2.56
C ASP A 86 13.65 -10.94 -1.12
N ASP A 87 14.66 -11.78 -0.84
CA ASP A 87 15.46 -11.78 0.39
C ASP A 87 16.63 -10.76 0.36
N ARG A 88 16.58 -9.80 -0.57
CA ARG A 88 17.62 -8.78 -0.77
C ARG A 88 17.03 -7.39 -0.98
N ASN A 89 17.80 -6.36 -0.62
CA ASN A 89 17.40 -4.97 -0.82
C ASN A 89 17.18 -4.64 -2.30
N LEU A 90 16.16 -3.84 -2.57
CA LEU A 90 15.92 -3.22 -3.87
C LEU A 90 16.53 -1.82 -3.86
N SER A 91 17.27 -1.47 -4.92
CA SER A 91 17.77 -0.11 -5.18
C SER A 91 17.87 0.11 -6.68
N VAL A 92 16.84 0.71 -7.28
CA VAL A 92 16.72 0.83 -8.75
C VAL A 92 16.06 2.15 -9.15
N ILE A 93 16.48 2.69 -10.30
CA ILE A 93 15.86 3.88 -10.90
C ILE A 93 14.89 3.41 -11.98
N LEU A 94 13.61 3.78 -11.86
CA LEU A 94 12.54 3.28 -12.73
C LEU A 94 11.79 4.43 -13.42
N PRO A 95 11.31 4.24 -14.67
CA PRO A 95 10.42 5.19 -15.33
C PRO A 95 9.03 5.07 -14.70
N THR A 96 8.63 6.08 -13.93
CA THR A 96 7.32 6.04 -13.25
C THR A 96 6.16 6.37 -14.20
N GLY A 97 6.43 7.24 -15.20
CA GLY A 97 5.40 7.86 -16.02
C GLY A 97 4.65 8.99 -15.31
N LEU A 98 4.99 9.30 -14.05
CA LEU A 98 4.39 10.38 -13.29
C LEU A 98 5.04 11.73 -13.64
N PRO A 99 4.32 12.85 -13.50
CA PRO A 99 4.91 14.18 -13.57
C PRO A 99 6.00 14.39 -12.52
N ALA A 100 7.02 15.18 -12.86
CA ALA A 100 8.11 15.51 -11.94
C ALA A 100 7.60 16.18 -10.66
N GLY A 101 8.16 15.79 -9.51
CA GLY A 101 7.72 16.28 -8.20
C GLY A 101 8.17 15.39 -7.05
N VAL A 102 7.80 15.79 -5.83
CA VAL A 102 8.02 14.99 -4.63
C VAL A 102 6.70 14.32 -4.26
N TYR A 103 6.72 13.01 -4.09
CA TYR A 103 5.55 12.20 -3.77
C TYR A 103 5.72 11.53 -2.42
N CYS A 104 4.66 11.48 -1.63
CA CYS A 104 4.62 10.72 -0.40
C CYS A 104 4.32 9.26 -0.69
N ASP A 105 5.12 8.34 -0.15
CA ASP A 105 4.74 6.94 -0.09
C ASP A 105 3.54 6.75 0.84
N VAL A 106 2.44 6.26 0.28
CA VAL A 106 1.18 6.07 1.02
C VAL A 106 1.15 4.78 1.85
N ILE A 107 2.21 3.98 1.79
CA ILE A 107 2.35 2.72 2.55
C ILE A 107 3.10 2.96 3.86
N SER A 108 4.26 3.64 3.81
CA SER A 108 5.00 4.01 5.02
C SER A 108 4.43 5.24 5.74
N GLY A 109 3.51 5.97 5.12
CA GLY A 109 2.90 7.15 5.72
C GLY A 109 1.83 7.77 4.83
N ARG A 110 1.70 9.10 4.89
CA ARG A 110 0.72 9.87 4.12
C ARG A 110 1.21 11.27 3.83
N LYS A 111 0.51 11.96 2.92
CA LYS A 111 0.63 13.40 2.73
C LYS A 111 -0.13 14.13 3.84
N ASP A 112 0.57 14.96 4.59
CA ASP A 112 0.03 15.86 5.61
C ASP A 112 0.37 17.31 5.24
N GLY A 113 -0.59 17.99 4.64
CA GLY A 113 -0.41 19.33 4.07
C GLY A 113 0.68 19.36 2.99
N LYS A 114 1.82 19.96 3.33
CA LYS A 114 3.01 20.13 2.46
C LYS A 114 4.17 19.19 2.82
N THR A 115 3.90 18.19 3.65
CA THR A 115 4.92 17.25 4.13
C THR A 115 4.46 15.80 3.97
N CYS A 116 5.41 14.87 3.90
CA CYS A 116 5.14 13.45 3.98
C CYS A 116 5.51 12.95 5.37
N THR A 117 4.65 12.13 5.97
CA THR A 117 4.94 11.50 7.27
C THR A 117 5.83 10.26 7.11
N GLY A 118 5.90 9.69 5.91
CA GLY A 118 6.71 8.53 5.54
C GLY A 118 7.79 8.87 4.51
N ILE A 119 8.14 7.87 3.69
CA ILE A 119 9.16 7.99 2.64
C ILE A 119 8.73 9.03 1.59
N GLN A 120 9.71 9.79 1.08
CA GLN A 120 9.54 10.71 -0.04
C GLN A 120 10.20 10.14 -1.29
N ILE A 121 9.47 10.17 -2.40
CA ILE A 121 9.98 9.77 -3.71
C ILE A 121 10.10 10.99 -4.61
N HIS A 122 11.31 11.23 -5.10
CA HIS A 122 11.60 12.30 -6.04
C HIS A 122 11.49 11.79 -7.47
N VAL A 123 10.48 12.25 -8.19
CA VAL A 123 10.33 12.01 -9.63
C VAL A 123 11.01 13.15 -10.38
N ALA A 124 12.04 12.82 -11.13
CA ALA A 124 12.82 13.78 -11.93
C ALA A 124 12.02 14.29 -13.15
N ALA A 125 12.53 15.33 -13.81
CA ALA A 125 11.92 15.95 -15.00
C ALA A 125 11.63 14.96 -16.15
N ASN A 126 12.44 13.90 -16.25
CA ASN A 126 12.28 12.83 -17.24
C ASN A 126 11.37 11.67 -16.77
N GLY A 127 10.67 11.82 -15.64
CA GLY A 127 9.75 10.82 -15.09
C GLY A 127 10.43 9.66 -14.36
N MET A 128 11.76 9.69 -14.21
CA MET A 128 12.51 8.65 -13.49
C MET A 128 12.49 8.92 -11.98
N ALA A 129 12.43 7.86 -11.17
CA ALA A 129 12.57 7.95 -9.72
C ALA A 129 13.42 6.80 -9.18
N HIS A 130 14.22 7.09 -8.15
CA HIS A 130 15.01 6.10 -7.43
C HIS A 130 14.18 5.52 -6.29
N PHE A 131 14.06 4.19 -6.26
CA PHE A 131 13.38 3.45 -5.21
C PHE A 131 14.40 2.64 -4.43
N GLN A 132 14.31 2.70 -3.09
CA GLN A 132 15.10 1.89 -2.18
C GLN A 132 14.17 1.22 -1.19
N ILE A 133 14.13 -0.12 -1.19
CA ILE A 133 13.26 -0.90 -0.31
C ILE A 133 14.10 -1.96 0.40
N ASN A 134 14.21 -1.85 1.72
CA ASN A 134 14.83 -2.87 2.55
C ASN A 134 13.95 -4.12 2.56
N TYR A 135 14.52 -5.30 2.33
CA TYR A 135 13.75 -6.56 2.34
C TYR A 135 13.16 -6.91 3.73
N GLN A 136 13.70 -6.31 4.80
CA GLN A 136 13.21 -6.43 6.17
C GLN A 136 12.27 -5.29 6.58
N ALA A 137 11.88 -4.40 5.65
CA ALA A 137 10.90 -3.37 5.96
C ALA A 137 9.57 -3.99 6.39
N LYS A 138 8.86 -3.33 7.33
CA LYS A 138 7.53 -3.77 7.80
C LYS A 138 6.57 -4.04 6.64
N HIS A 139 6.61 -3.17 5.63
CA HIS A 139 5.88 -3.31 4.38
C HIS A 139 6.89 -3.12 3.23
N PRO A 140 7.37 -4.20 2.58
CA PRO A 140 8.43 -4.10 1.59
C PRO A 140 7.88 -3.73 0.21
N PHE A 141 7.07 -2.66 0.15
CA PHE A 141 6.57 -2.07 -1.07
C PHE A 141 6.29 -0.58 -0.88
N ILE A 142 6.35 0.19 -1.97
CA ILE A 142 6.11 1.63 -2.01
C ILE A 142 5.01 1.90 -3.03
N ALA A 143 4.09 2.80 -2.71
CA ALA A 143 3.06 3.26 -3.63
C ALA A 143 2.99 4.79 -3.63
N ILE A 144 2.97 5.38 -4.83
CA ILE A 144 2.85 6.83 -5.03
C ILE A 144 1.80 7.13 -6.10
N HIS A 145 1.07 8.23 -5.94
CA HIS A 145 0.05 8.67 -6.89
C HIS A 145 -0.06 10.20 -6.94
N VAL A 146 -0.72 10.73 -7.96
CA VAL A 146 -0.83 12.19 -8.22
C VAL A 146 -1.36 13.01 -7.04
N GLU A 147 -2.34 12.50 -6.29
CA GLU A 147 -2.86 13.21 -5.09
C GLU A 147 -1.90 13.20 -3.88
N ALA A 148 -0.90 12.31 -3.87
CA ALA A 148 0.14 12.23 -2.84
C ALA A 148 1.37 13.09 -3.19
N ARG A 149 1.32 13.85 -4.28
CA ARG A 149 2.37 14.80 -4.66
C ARG A 149 2.32 16.06 -3.79
N LEU A 150 3.46 16.56 -3.33
CA LEU A 150 3.61 17.83 -2.63
C LEU A 150 3.49 19.05 -3.55
#